data_AF-G4ZYE8-F1
#
_entry.id   AF-G4ZYE8-F1
#
_cell.length_a   1.000
_cell.length_b   1.000
_cell.length_c   1.000
_cell.angle_alpha   90.00
_cell.angle_beta   90.00
_cell.angle_gamma   90.00
#
_symmetry.space_group_name_H-M   'P 1'
#
loop_
_entity.id
_entity.type
_entity.pdbx_description
1 polymer ?
#
loop_
_entity_poly.entity_id
_entity_poly.type
_entity_poly.pdbx_seq_one_letter_code
_entity_poly.pdbx_strand_id
1 'polypeptide(L)'
;HNHKLTKELYDQYASVRTAIAPAVLQTVDVLRKAGAKKSGIRKNILDNTDCKPTNRDVHNLVHRLKKRENALGRTTSAQRLKAWMAEFGEADGNVGRIFIDRSGEKV
;
A
#
# COMPACT_ATOMS: atom_id res chain seq x y z
N HIS A 1 -38.86 7.79 -2.95
CA HIS A 1 -38.42 6.45 -2.47
C HIS A 1 -37.57 6.61 -1.22
N ASN A 2 -38.12 6.33 -0.03
CA ASN A 2 -37.34 6.20 1.22
C ASN A 2 -37.30 4.71 1.57
N HIS A 3 -36.26 4.02 1.10
CA HIS A 3 -36.01 2.66 1.57
C HIS A 3 -35.57 2.72 3.03
N LYS A 4 -36.02 1.77 3.86
CA LYS A 4 -35.55 1.65 5.24
C LYS A 4 -34.03 1.44 5.22
N LEU A 5 -33.30 2.45 5.66
CA LEU A 5 -31.86 2.35 5.88
C LEU A 5 -31.65 1.54 7.15
N THR A 6 -31.31 0.26 7.00
CA THR A 6 -30.90 -0.56 8.14
C THR A 6 -29.44 -0.28 8.47
N LYS A 7 -29.03 -0.59 9.71
CA LYS A 7 -27.64 -0.41 10.15
C LYS A 7 -26.67 -1.22 9.28
N GLU A 8 -27.07 -2.42 8.88
CA GLU A 8 -26.27 -3.30 8.03
C GLU A 8 -26.05 -2.70 6.63
N LEU A 9 -27.05 -2.00 6.08
CA LEU A 9 -26.93 -1.32 4.80
C LEU A 9 -26.06 -0.06 4.91
N TYR A 10 -26.20 0.67 6.01
CA TYR A 10 -25.38 1.84 6.30
C TYR A 10 -23.89 1.47 6.43
N ASP A 11 -23.58 0.42 7.20
CA ASP A 11 -22.21 -0.08 7.39
C ASP A 11 -21.55 -0.53 6.07
N GLN A 12 -22.32 -0.84 5.03
CA GLN A 12 -21.80 -1.25 3.74
C GLN A 12 -21.35 -0.09 2.85
N TYR A 13 -21.74 1.16 3.14
CA TYR A 13 -21.31 2.29 2.34
C TYR A 13 -19.80 2.45 2.36
N ALA A 14 -19.20 2.71 1.20
CA ALA A 14 -17.75 2.84 1.07
C ALA A 14 -17.18 3.95 1.97
N SER A 15 -17.91 5.07 2.12
CA SER A 15 -17.54 6.16 3.02
C SER A 15 -17.48 5.71 4.48
N VAL A 16 -18.41 4.86 4.92
CA VAL A 16 -18.48 4.33 6.29
C VAL A 16 -17.39 3.28 6.52
N ARG A 17 -17.26 2.29 5.61
CA ARG A 17 -16.25 1.22 5.72
C ARG A 17 -14.82 1.73 5.71
N THR A 18 -14.57 2.88 5.10
CA THR A 18 -13.22 3.45 4.94
C THR A 18 -12.96 4.70 5.77
N ALA A 19 -13.91 5.10 6.63
CA ALA A 19 -13.77 6.18 7.61
C ALA A 19 -12.84 5.80 8.78
N ILE A 20 -11.63 5.35 8.47
CA ILE A 20 -10.64 4.91 9.45
C ILE A 20 -10.02 6.15 10.10
N ALA A 21 -10.04 6.18 11.44
CA ALA A 21 -9.48 7.28 12.21
C ALA A 21 -7.97 7.49 11.92
N PRO A 22 -7.48 8.75 11.95
CA PRO A 22 -6.08 9.06 11.66
C PRO A 22 -5.06 8.28 12.51
N ALA A 23 -5.35 8.05 13.80
CA ALA A 23 -4.47 7.30 14.69
C ALA A 23 -4.29 5.82 14.24
N VAL A 24 -5.36 5.19 13.79
CA VAL A 24 -5.31 3.82 13.25
C VAL A 24 -4.59 3.80 11.90
N LEU A 25 -4.77 4.83 11.06
CA LEU A 25 -4.01 4.98 9.82
C LEU A 25 -2.49 5.08 10.04
N GLN A 26 -2.05 5.76 11.09
CA GLN A 26 -0.63 5.81 11.46
C GLN A 26 -0.10 4.42 11.84
N THR A 27 -0.87 3.68 12.65
CA THR A 27 -0.54 2.31 13.04
C THR A 27 -0.47 1.38 11.82
N VAL A 28 -1.43 1.48 10.90
CA VAL A 28 -1.43 0.75 9.63
C VAL A 28 -0.19 1.05 8.78
N ASP A 29 0.26 2.32 8.75
CA ASP A 29 1.48 2.68 8.02
C ASP A 29 2.73 2.07 8.66
N VAL A 30 2.82 2.04 10.00
CA VAL A 30 3.90 1.35 10.73
C VAL A 30 3.89 -0.15 10.43
N LEU A 31 2.73 -0.81 10.55
CA LEU A 31 2.58 -2.24 10.26
C LEU A 31 2.97 -2.59 8.83
N ARG A 32 2.54 -1.77 7.87
CA ARG A 32 2.92 -1.93 6.45
C ARG A 32 4.43 -1.84 6.27
N LYS A 33 5.10 -0.86 6.88
CA LYS A 33 6.55 -0.69 6.80
C LYS A 33 7.30 -1.85 7.45
N ALA A 34 6.76 -2.41 8.53
CA ALA A 34 7.26 -3.62 9.18
C ALA A 34 6.99 -4.92 8.38
N GLY A 35 6.36 -4.84 7.20
CA GLY A 35 6.12 -6.00 6.34
C GLY A 35 4.89 -6.82 6.72
N ALA A 36 3.97 -6.30 7.54
CA ALA A 36 2.76 -7.01 7.91
C ALA A 36 1.91 -7.39 6.69
N LYS A 37 1.36 -8.60 6.70
CA LYS A 37 0.42 -9.06 5.68
C LYS A 37 -0.88 -8.25 5.74
N LYS A 38 -1.54 -8.10 4.58
CA LYS A 38 -2.81 -7.34 4.48
C LYS A 38 -3.91 -7.90 5.40
N SER A 39 -3.92 -9.21 5.67
CA SER A 39 -4.82 -9.83 6.64
C SER A 39 -4.58 -9.34 8.06
N GLY A 40 -3.32 -9.19 8.48
CA GLY A 40 -2.94 -8.62 9.77
C GLY A 40 -3.30 -7.14 9.88
N ILE A 41 -3.10 -6.38 8.79
CA ILE A 41 -3.53 -4.97 8.71
C ILE A 41 -5.05 -4.86 8.83
N ARG A 42 -5.80 -5.72 8.14
CA ARG A 42 -7.26 -5.75 8.25
C ARG A 42 -7.72 -6.06 9.68
N LYS A 43 -7.09 -7.05 10.31
CA LYS A 43 -7.38 -7.41 11.70
C LYS A 43 -7.15 -6.22 12.64
N ASN A 44 -6.01 -5.53 12.52
CA ASN A 44 -5.75 -4.33 13.32
C ASN A 44 -6.83 -3.26 13.15
N ILE A 45 -7.33 -3.01 11.93
CA ILE A 45 -8.41 -2.05 11.72
C ILE A 45 -9.70 -2.51 12.44
N LEU A 46 -10.08 -3.78 12.29
CA LEU A 46 -11.27 -4.33 12.95
C LEU A 46 -11.17 -4.31 14.48
N ASP A 47 -9.98 -4.52 15.03
CA ASP A 47 -9.74 -4.56 16.48
C ASP A 47 -9.73 -3.14 17.09
N ASN A 48 -9.56 -2.09 16.28
CA ASN A 48 -9.37 -0.71 16.77
C ASN A 48 -10.43 0.29 16.24
N THR A 49 -11.33 -0.12 15.35
CA THR A 49 -12.43 0.73 14.84
C THR A 49 -13.70 -0.08 14.57
N ASP A 50 -14.84 0.61 14.54
CA ASP A 50 -16.12 0.03 14.10
C ASP A 50 -16.22 -0.14 12.58
N CYS A 51 -15.17 0.25 11.84
CA CYS A 51 -15.17 0.14 10.39
C CYS A 51 -15.03 -1.32 9.96
N LYS A 52 -15.77 -1.71 8.92
CA LYS A 52 -15.70 -3.06 8.35
C LYS A 52 -15.10 -3.03 6.95
N PRO A 53 -13.80 -2.72 6.80
CA PRO A 53 -13.17 -2.63 5.48
C PRO A 53 -13.11 -4.01 4.81
N THR A 54 -13.34 -4.01 3.50
CA THR A 54 -13.14 -5.19 2.65
C THR A 54 -11.66 -5.41 2.38
N ASN A 55 -11.30 -6.59 1.87
CA ASN A 55 -9.93 -6.86 1.42
C ASN A 55 -9.46 -5.89 0.33
N ARG A 56 -10.38 -5.44 -0.53
CA ARG A 56 -10.10 -4.44 -1.57
C ARG A 56 -9.82 -3.06 -0.96
N ASP A 57 -10.58 -2.67 0.07
CA ASP A 57 -10.36 -1.41 0.78
C ASP A 57 -8.97 -1.37 1.44
N VAL A 58 -8.57 -2.47 2.10
CA VAL A 58 -7.23 -2.59 2.70
C VAL A 58 -6.13 -2.60 1.64
N HIS A 59 -6.33 -3.29 0.52
CA HIS A 59 -5.41 -3.26 -0.61
C HIS A 59 -5.18 -1.82 -1.11
N ASN A 60 -6.27 -1.10 -1.38
CA ASN A 60 -6.25 0.26 -1.86
C ASN A 60 -5.60 1.21 -0.84
N LEU A 61 -5.89 1.04 0.45
CA LEU A 61 -5.28 1.82 1.52
C LEU A 61 -3.76 1.66 1.53
N VAL A 62 -3.27 0.41 1.55
CA VAL A 62 -1.84 0.11 1.53
C VAL A 62 -1.18 0.67 0.26
N HIS A 63 -1.84 0.54 -0.89
CA HIS A 63 -1.35 1.09 -2.15
C HIS A 63 -1.22 2.62 -2.11
N ARG A 64 -2.24 3.33 -1.59
CA ARG A 64 -2.20 4.79 -1.43
C ARG A 64 -1.08 5.22 -0.48
N LEU A 65 -0.87 4.51 0.63
CA LEU A 65 0.21 4.81 1.58
C LEU A 65 1.59 4.67 0.93
N LYS A 66 1.81 3.59 0.16
CA LYS A 66 3.04 3.42 -0.63
C LYS A 66 3.22 4.52 -1.68
N LYS A 67 2.17 4.87 -2.41
CA LYS A 67 2.22 5.93 -3.42
C LYS A 67 2.57 7.28 -2.79
N ARG A 68 1.98 7.61 -1.64
CA ARG A 68 2.27 8.84 -0.89
C ARG A 68 3.72 8.84 -0.41
N GLU A 69 4.21 7.72 0.12
CA GLU A 69 5.61 7.57 0.54
C GLU A 69 6.59 7.81 -0.62
N ASN A 70 6.32 7.25 -1.80
CA ASN A 70 7.13 7.47 -3.00
C ASN A 70 7.07 8.92 -3.49
N ALA A 71 5.91 9.56 -3.40
CA ALA A 71 5.74 10.97 -3.79
C ALA A 71 6.48 11.94 -2.85
N LEU A 72 6.66 11.57 -1.57
CA LEU A 72 7.40 12.36 -0.57
C LEU A 72 8.93 12.20 -0.67
N GLY A 73 9.44 11.70 -1.80
CA GLY A 73 10.88 11.67 -2.08
C GLY A 73 11.64 10.51 -1.43
N ARG A 74 10.96 9.52 -0.82
CA ARG A 74 11.64 8.28 -0.45
C ARG A 74 11.97 7.50 -1.72
N THR A 75 13.26 7.27 -1.96
CA THR A 75 13.76 6.54 -3.13
C THR A 75 13.15 5.14 -3.18
N THR A 76 12.39 4.85 -4.23
CA THR A 76 11.95 3.50 -4.56
C THR A 76 13.13 2.57 -4.75
N SER A 77 12.93 1.25 -4.67
CA SER A 77 13.98 0.27 -5.01
C SER A 77 14.58 0.52 -6.39
N ALA A 78 13.75 0.90 -7.38
CA ALA A 78 14.20 1.25 -8.72
C ALA A 78 15.06 2.52 -8.74
N GLN A 79 14.67 3.57 -8.01
CA GLN A 79 15.48 4.80 -7.90
C GLN A 79 16.81 4.55 -7.18
N ARG A 80 16.81 3.72 -6.13
CA ARG A 80 18.04 3.31 -5.44
C ARG A 80 18.96 2.50 -6.35
N LEU A 81 18.40 1.56 -7.10
CA LEU A 81 19.17 0.78 -8.07
C LEU A 81 19.76 1.69 -9.16
N LYS A 82 18.98 2.66 -9.66
CA LYS A 82 19.45 3.63 -10.65
C LYS A 82 20.60 4.49 -10.11
N ALA A 83 20.49 5.00 -8.89
CA ALA A 83 21.56 5.76 -8.24
C ALA A 83 22.82 4.91 -8.06
N TRP A 84 22.66 3.70 -7.52
CA TRP A 84 23.76 2.77 -7.34
C TRP A 84 24.46 2.40 -8.66
N MET A 85 23.71 2.20 -9.75
CA MET A 85 24.33 1.92 -11.06
C MET A 85 25.07 3.11 -11.65
N ALA A 86 24.64 4.34 -11.34
CA ALA A 86 25.38 5.54 -11.73
C ALA A 86 26.71 5.60 -10.97
N GLU A 87 26.70 5.44 -9.64
CA GLU A 87 27.90 5.39 -8.80
C GLU A 87 28.83 4.23 -9.21
N PHE A 88 28.27 3.05 -9.47
CA PHE A 88 29.03 1.88 -9.90
C PHE A 88 29.76 2.12 -11.24
N GLY A 89 29.18 2.91 -12.13
CA GLY A 89 29.76 3.24 -13.44
C GLY A 89 30.84 4.33 -13.41
N GLU A 90 31.08 5.01 -12.28
CA GLU A 90 32.10 6.06 -12.19
C GLU A 90 33.54 5.52 -12.24
N ALA A 91 33.74 4.26 -11.85
CA ALA A 91 35.05 3.61 -11.91
C ALA A 91 35.30 3.00 -13.30
N ASP A 92 36.48 3.26 -13.84
CA ASP A 92 36.88 2.81 -15.17
C ASP A 92 36.91 1.27 -15.24
N GLY A 93 36.27 0.69 -16.26
CA GLY A 93 36.15 -0.76 -16.45
C GLY A 93 34.90 -1.41 -15.83
N ASN A 94 34.07 -0.69 -15.07
CA ASN A 94 32.83 -1.24 -14.53
C ASN A 94 31.71 -1.31 -15.59
N VAL A 95 31.08 -2.49 -15.73
CA VAL A 95 29.93 -2.70 -16.62
C VAL A 95 28.82 -3.44 -15.86
N GLY A 96 27.69 -2.76 -15.65
CA GLY A 96 26.48 -3.35 -15.08
C GLY A 96 25.39 -3.58 -16.14
N ARG A 97 24.64 -4.69 -16.04
CA ARG A 97 23.47 -4.97 -16.90
C ARG A 97 22.25 -5.28 -16.04
N ILE A 98 21.11 -4.63 -16.31
CA ILE A 98 19.83 -4.95 -15.69
C ILE A 98 19.05 -5.84 -16.64
N PHE A 99 18.61 -7.00 -16.16
CA PHE A 99 17.65 -7.85 -16.86
C PHE A 99 16.27 -7.65 -16.22
N ILE A 100 15.29 -7.20 -17.01
CA ILE A 100 13.91 -7.07 -16.57
C ILE A 100 13.15 -8.23 -17.20
N ASP A 101 12.83 -9.24 -16.39
CA ASP A 101 11.96 -10.32 -16.83
C ASP A 101 10.50 -9.82 -16.86
N ARG A 102 9.89 -9.84 -18.04
CA ARG A 102 8.47 -9.54 -18.21
C ARG A 102 7.69 -10.83 -18.04
N SER A 103 7.51 -11.27 -16.80
CA SER A 103 6.66 -12.43 -16.50
C SER A 103 5.18 -12.08 -16.79
N GLY A 104 4.74 -12.28 -18.03
CA GLY A 104 3.38 -11.93 -18.46
C GLY A 104 3.01 -12.26 -19.91
N GLU A 105 3.95 -12.57 -20.80
CA GLU A 105 3.61 -13.13 -22.12
C GLU A 105 3.31 -14.62 -21.98
N LYS A 106 2.02 -14.93 -21.84
CA LYS A 106 1.53 -16.28 -22.15
C LYS A 106 1.60 -16.44 -23.66
N VAL A 107 2.46 -17.34 -24.11
CA VAL A 107 2.44 -17.90 -25.48
C VAL A 107 1.21 -18.79 -25.61
#